data_AF-A0A1F5FKE1-F1
#
_entry.id   AF-A0A1F5FKE1-F1
#
_cell.length_a   1.000
_cell.length_b   1.000
_cell.length_c   1.000
_cell.angle_alpha   90.00
_cell.angle_beta   90.00
_cell.angle_gamma   90.00
#
_symmetry.space_group_name_H-M   'P 1'
#
loop_
_entity.id
_entity.type
_entity.pdbx_description
1 polymer ?
#
loop_
_entity_poly.entity_id
_entity_poly.type
_entity_poly.pdbx_seq_one_letter_code
_entity_poly.pdbx_strand_id
1 'polypeptide(L)'
;MKKILVFLLILVSLVSLSSTAYFFNQNRRAQKLLKDPTAASKEEIKTVTKALSKFMDLPDEEPSVATVLDKEKLKDQPFFARAENGDKVIIYTKSGKAILFRPSTGRIVDIAPINLGESQAPINIVVLNGTATVGLAKTFSASIKAQVTNINVLGEESAKKNDYAKSVVVDISGKKPELAKQMADLIGGVVSVLPEGEVVPMTGTQQVDLLVIVGANLKLTQVSPTPTVEIIPTLEISPTPAQ
;
A
#
# COMPACT_ATOMS: atom_id res chain seq x y z
N MET A 1 53.28 -44.46 3.87
CA MET A 1 53.45 -42.99 3.83
C MET A 1 52.93 -42.35 2.54
N LYS A 2 53.40 -42.75 1.33
CA LYS A 2 52.92 -42.17 0.05
C LYS A 2 51.40 -42.20 -0.17
N LYS A 3 50.72 -43.29 0.19
CA LYS A 3 49.24 -43.40 0.04
C LYS A 3 48.45 -42.45 0.95
N ILE A 4 48.93 -42.23 2.18
CA ILE A 4 48.34 -41.26 3.12
C ILE A 4 48.55 -39.83 2.60
N LEU A 5 49.73 -39.53 2.06
CA LEU A 5 50.03 -38.22 1.48
C LEU A 5 49.12 -37.92 0.27
N VAL A 6 48.91 -38.90 -0.61
CA VAL A 6 48.01 -38.79 -1.76
C VAL A 6 46.56 -38.59 -1.32
N PHE A 7 46.11 -39.32 -0.30
CA PHE A 7 44.76 -39.17 0.24
C PHE A 7 44.52 -37.78 0.84
N LEU A 8 45.48 -37.25 1.62
CA LEU A 8 45.41 -35.90 2.19
C LEU A 8 45.37 -34.81 1.10
N LEU A 9 46.13 -34.98 0.02
CA LEU A 9 46.14 -34.05 -1.12
C LEU A 9 44.79 -34.00 -1.84
N ILE A 10 44.15 -35.16 -2.02
CA ILE A 10 42.80 -35.26 -2.59
C ILE A 10 41.77 -34.59 -1.68
N LEU A 11 41.89 -34.77 -0.36
CA LEU A 11 40.96 -34.18 0.59
C LEU A 11 41.06 -32.64 0.63
N VAL A 12 42.28 -32.11 0.58
CA VAL A 12 42.53 -30.66 0.49
C VAL A 12 42.04 -30.08 -0.84
N SER A 13 42.19 -30.80 -1.95
CA SER A 13 41.69 -30.35 -3.24
C SER A 13 40.15 -30.32 -3.27
N LEU A 14 39.46 -31.33 -2.71
CA LEU A 14 38.00 -31.32 -2.62
C LEU A 14 37.46 -30.13 -1.80
N VAL A 15 38.09 -29.82 -0.67
CA VAL A 15 37.72 -28.65 0.15
C VAL A 15 37.95 -27.34 -0.61
N SER A 16 39.06 -27.25 -1.34
CA SER A 16 39.41 -26.07 -2.16
C SER A 16 38.46 -25.86 -3.34
N LEU A 17 38.06 -26.93 -4.04
CA LEU A 17 37.08 -26.87 -5.12
C LEU A 17 35.70 -26.45 -4.61
N SER A 18 35.28 -26.99 -3.46
CA SER A 18 33.99 -26.67 -2.84
C SER A 18 33.92 -25.20 -2.42
N SER A 19 34.99 -24.69 -1.82
CA SER A 19 35.12 -23.27 -1.46
C SER A 19 35.11 -22.37 -2.70
N THR A 20 35.86 -22.73 -3.75
CA THR A 20 35.90 -21.96 -5.00
C THR A 20 34.54 -21.89 -5.69
N ALA A 21 33.80 -23.01 -5.75
CA ALA A 21 32.45 -23.04 -6.31
C ALA A 21 31.47 -22.18 -5.50
N TYR A 22 31.56 -22.21 -4.17
CA TYR A 22 30.77 -21.37 -3.28
C TYR A 22 31.03 -19.87 -3.53
N PHE A 23 32.29 -19.44 -3.53
CA PHE A 23 32.67 -18.05 -3.77
C PHE A 23 32.30 -17.57 -5.19
N PHE A 24 32.48 -18.41 -6.21
CA PHE A 24 32.10 -18.07 -7.58
C PHE A 24 30.59 -17.83 -7.73
N ASN A 25 29.77 -18.69 -7.10
CA ASN A 25 28.32 -18.55 -7.14
C ASN A 25 27.85 -17.31 -6.36
N GLN A 26 28.46 -17.03 -5.21
CA GLN A 26 28.18 -15.82 -4.43
C GLN A 26 28.52 -14.55 -5.21
N ASN A 27 29.65 -14.54 -5.92
CA ASN A 27 30.09 -13.36 -6.68
C ASN A 27 29.22 -13.11 -7.93
N ARG A 28 28.78 -14.17 -8.63
CA ARG A 28 27.81 -14.04 -9.73
C ARG A 28 26.44 -13.57 -9.27
N ARG A 29 25.96 -14.03 -8.11
CA ARG A 29 24.72 -13.52 -7.50
C ARG A 29 24.83 -12.02 -7.20
N ALA A 30 25.91 -11.59 -6.56
CA ALA A 30 26.16 -10.18 -6.27
C ALA A 30 26.15 -9.33 -7.55
N GLN A 31 26.86 -9.77 -8.60
CA GLN A 31 26.87 -9.10 -9.92
C GLN A 31 25.47 -9.01 -10.57
N LYS A 32 24.64 -10.04 -10.43
CA LYS A 32 23.28 -10.06 -10.99
C LYS A 32 22.35 -9.08 -10.24
N LEU A 33 22.44 -9.01 -8.92
CA LEU A 33 21.64 -8.08 -8.11
C LEU A 33 22.07 -6.62 -8.32
N LEU A 34 23.36 -6.36 -8.52
CA LEU A 34 23.86 -5.01 -8.80
C LEU A 34 23.44 -4.49 -10.18
N LYS A 35 23.27 -5.37 -11.16
CA LYS A 35 22.86 -5.01 -12.53
C LYS A 35 21.34 -4.89 -12.70
N ASP A 36 20.57 -5.48 -11.78
CA ASP A 36 19.11 -5.46 -11.79
C ASP A 36 18.57 -4.99 -10.43
N PRO A 37 18.29 -3.68 -10.29
CA PRO A 37 17.75 -3.10 -9.06
C PRO A 37 16.45 -3.74 -8.59
N THR A 38 15.65 -4.31 -9.51
CA THR A 38 14.38 -4.97 -9.18
C THR A 38 14.62 -6.33 -8.54
N ALA A 39 15.62 -7.08 -9.02
CA ALA A 39 16.02 -8.35 -8.42
C ALA A 39 16.64 -8.15 -7.03
N ALA A 40 17.43 -7.10 -6.82
CA ALA A 40 17.97 -6.73 -5.51
C ALA A 40 16.87 -6.46 -4.48
N SER A 41 15.88 -5.65 -4.86
CA SER A 41 14.75 -5.29 -3.99
C SER A 41 13.92 -6.52 -3.60
N LYS A 42 13.64 -7.43 -4.55
CA LYS A 42 12.89 -8.67 -4.27
C LYS A 42 13.62 -9.62 -3.31
N GLU A 43 14.93 -9.78 -3.47
CA GLU A 43 15.73 -10.60 -2.55
C GLU A 43 15.81 -9.97 -1.15
N GLU A 44 15.87 -8.63 -1.06
CA GLU A 44 15.81 -7.93 0.22
C GLU A 44 14.48 -8.15 0.92
N ILE A 45 13.35 -7.93 0.22
CA ILE A 45 12.00 -8.18 0.75
C ILE A 45 11.91 -9.62 1.27
N LYS A 46 12.31 -10.60 0.46
CA LYS A 46 12.30 -12.02 0.83
C LYS A 46 13.16 -12.32 2.06
N THR A 47 14.33 -11.70 2.17
CA THR A 47 15.22 -11.89 3.30
C THR A 47 14.63 -11.32 4.59
N VAL A 48 14.06 -10.11 4.51
CA VAL A 48 13.44 -9.44 5.66
C VAL A 48 12.16 -10.15 6.10
N THR A 49 11.26 -10.52 5.18
CA THR A 49 10.03 -11.24 5.52
C THR A 49 10.32 -12.63 6.10
N LYS A 50 11.31 -13.36 5.56
CA LYS A 50 11.76 -14.64 6.14
C LYS A 50 12.35 -14.49 7.55
N ALA A 51 12.99 -13.36 7.84
CA ALA A 51 13.48 -13.09 9.19
C ALA A 51 12.31 -12.79 10.13
N LEU A 52 11.38 -11.94 9.69
CA LEU A 52 10.19 -11.55 10.46
C LEU A 52 9.25 -12.72 10.75
N SER A 53 9.08 -13.65 9.79
CA SER A 53 8.19 -14.81 9.93
C SER A 53 8.60 -15.78 11.04
N LYS A 54 9.79 -15.61 11.63
CA LYS A 54 10.23 -16.37 12.80
C LYS A 54 9.67 -15.82 14.12
N PHE A 55 9.20 -14.59 14.10
CA PHE A 55 8.76 -13.86 15.30
C PHE A 55 7.25 -13.61 15.31
N MET A 56 6.60 -13.59 14.14
CA MET A 56 5.17 -13.40 14.03
C MET A 56 4.62 -13.91 12.70
N ASP A 57 3.31 -14.16 12.67
CA ASP A 57 2.59 -14.37 11.43
C ASP A 57 2.53 -13.07 10.63
N LEU A 58 2.78 -13.19 9.32
CA LEU A 58 2.80 -12.07 8.39
C LEU A 58 1.55 -12.07 7.52
N PRO A 59 1.02 -10.88 7.15
CA PRO A 59 -0.05 -10.78 6.17
C PRO A 59 0.32 -11.45 4.84
N ASP A 60 -0.68 -12.04 4.18
CA ASP A 60 -0.55 -12.66 2.84
C ASP A 60 -0.60 -11.59 1.73
N GLU A 61 0.35 -10.66 1.78
CA GLU A 61 0.56 -9.64 0.76
C GLU A 61 2.06 -9.29 0.65
N GLU A 62 2.47 -8.74 -0.50
CA GLU A 62 3.85 -8.30 -0.70
C GLU A 62 4.06 -6.93 -0.02
N PRO A 63 4.96 -6.81 0.96
CA PRO A 63 5.18 -5.55 1.65
C PRO A 63 6.13 -4.63 0.88
N SER A 64 6.05 -3.34 1.19
CA SER A 64 7.09 -2.37 0.83
C SER A 64 8.14 -2.31 1.93
N VAL A 65 9.42 -2.32 1.57
CA VAL A 65 10.54 -2.25 2.52
C VAL A 65 11.36 -0.99 2.27
N ALA A 66 11.57 -0.20 3.33
CA ALA A 66 12.42 0.99 3.32
C ALA A 66 13.46 0.92 4.45
N THR A 67 14.54 1.70 4.32
CA THR A 67 15.58 1.78 5.35
C THR A 67 15.50 3.13 6.05
N VAL A 68 15.62 3.13 7.38
CA VAL A 68 15.82 4.36 8.16
C VAL A 68 17.22 4.88 7.88
N LEU A 69 17.31 5.94 7.09
CA LEU A 69 18.60 6.57 6.75
C LEU A 69 19.04 7.57 7.83
N ASP A 70 18.08 8.28 8.41
CA ASP A 70 18.31 9.34 9.39
C ASP A 70 17.18 9.38 10.42
N LYS A 71 17.43 8.80 11.59
CA LYS A 71 16.48 8.73 12.71
C LYS A 71 16.10 10.11 13.26
N GLU A 72 16.99 11.10 13.16
CA GLU A 72 16.74 12.43 13.74
C GLU A 72 15.62 13.16 13.00
N LYS A 73 15.40 12.84 11.72
CA LYS A 73 14.29 13.34 10.90
C LYS A 73 12.95 12.66 11.19
N LEU A 74 12.95 11.55 11.91
CA LEU A 74 11.77 10.73 12.17
C LEU A 74 11.36 10.72 13.65
N LYS A 75 12.14 11.36 14.53
CA LYS A 75 11.94 11.35 15.99
C LYS A 75 10.58 11.88 16.45
N ASP A 76 9.97 12.78 15.66
CA ASP A 76 8.67 13.38 15.99
C ASP A 76 7.51 12.40 15.76
N GLN A 77 7.77 11.26 15.12
CA GLN A 77 6.80 10.19 14.91
C GLN A 77 6.97 9.11 15.99
N PRO A 78 5.94 8.83 16.81
CA PRO A 78 6.04 7.86 17.90
C PRO A 78 6.52 6.46 17.48
N PHE A 79 6.11 6.00 16.29
CA PHE A 79 6.54 4.72 15.71
C PHE A 79 8.07 4.61 15.52
N PHE A 80 8.76 5.75 15.35
CA PHE A 80 10.20 5.82 15.15
C PHE A 80 10.97 6.24 16.41
N ALA A 81 10.30 6.39 17.57
CA ALA A 81 10.93 6.86 18.81
C ALA A 81 12.14 6.02 19.25
N ARG A 82 12.17 4.73 18.89
CA ARG A 82 13.26 3.79 19.19
C ARG A 82 14.06 3.35 17.96
N ALA A 83 13.88 4.03 16.83
CA ALA A 83 14.54 3.70 15.57
C ALA A 83 16.04 4.03 15.63
N GLU A 84 16.82 3.20 14.94
CA GLU A 84 18.24 3.42 14.65
C GLU A 84 18.46 3.47 13.14
N ASN A 85 19.51 4.16 12.70
CA ASN A 85 19.89 4.17 11.30
C ASN A 85 20.23 2.74 10.85
N GLY A 86 19.68 2.33 9.72
CA GLY A 86 19.77 0.96 9.22
C GLY A 86 18.61 0.04 9.62
N ASP A 87 17.71 0.48 10.51
CA ASP A 87 16.45 -0.24 10.74
C ASP A 87 15.62 -0.29 9.45
N LYS A 88 14.87 -1.37 9.26
CA LYS A 88 13.99 -1.61 8.12
C LYS A 88 12.56 -1.31 8.52
N VAL A 89 11.86 -0.55 7.70
CA VAL A 89 10.42 -0.29 7.80
C VAL A 89 9.73 -1.17 6.78
N ILE A 90 8.84 -2.04 7.24
CA ILE A 90 8.07 -2.96 6.41
C ILE A 90 6.61 -2.51 6.48
N ILE A 91 6.05 -2.17 5.33
CA ILE A 91 4.69 -1.62 5.18
C ILE A 91 3.83 -2.62 4.43
N TYR A 92 2.77 -3.07 5.10
CA TYR A 92 1.70 -3.89 4.58
C TYR A 92 0.47 -3.01 4.38
N THR A 93 0.27 -2.53 3.15
CA THR A 93 -0.72 -1.48 2.86
C THR A 93 -2.15 -1.99 2.96
N LYS A 94 -2.47 -3.20 2.49
CA LYS A 94 -3.85 -3.71 2.49
C LYS A 94 -4.30 -4.12 3.89
N SER A 95 -3.40 -4.72 4.67
CA SER A 95 -3.67 -5.09 6.06
C SER A 95 -3.45 -3.96 7.07
N GLY A 96 -3.00 -2.78 6.61
CA GLY A 96 -2.82 -1.61 7.45
C GLY A 96 -1.80 -1.84 8.56
N LYS A 97 -0.60 -2.35 8.26
CA LYS A 97 0.42 -2.68 9.27
C LYS A 97 1.81 -2.20 8.91
N ALA A 98 2.46 -1.50 9.82
CA ALA A 98 3.85 -1.09 9.75
C ALA A 98 4.65 -1.84 10.80
N ILE A 99 5.82 -2.35 10.41
CA ILE A 99 6.74 -3.05 11.28
C ILE A 99 8.10 -2.38 11.15
N LEU A 100 8.67 -1.96 12.27
CA LEU A 100 10.04 -1.48 12.37
C LEU A 100 10.91 -2.63 12.85
N PHE A 101 11.79 -3.12 11.99
CA PHE A 101 12.66 -4.26 12.24
C PHE A 101 14.12 -3.83 12.26
N ARG A 102 14.89 -4.34 13.21
CA ARG A 102 16.34 -4.12 13.30
C ARG A 102 17.09 -5.37 12.87
N PRO A 103 17.69 -5.39 11.66
CA PRO A 103 18.40 -6.56 11.16
C PRO A 103 19.65 -6.90 11.98
N SER A 104 20.36 -5.90 12.50
CA SER A 104 21.64 -6.08 13.23
C SER A 104 21.50 -6.95 14.48
N THR A 105 20.35 -6.88 15.15
CA THR A 105 20.03 -7.66 16.35
C THR A 105 18.90 -8.67 16.12
N GLY A 106 18.37 -8.75 14.90
CA GLY A 106 17.26 -9.64 14.55
C GLY A 106 16.00 -9.44 15.39
N ARG A 107 15.61 -8.19 15.65
CA ARG A 107 14.48 -7.90 16.56
C ARG A 107 13.45 -6.98 15.93
N ILE A 108 12.18 -7.19 16.26
CA ILE A 108 11.12 -6.23 15.97
C ILE A 108 11.26 -5.09 16.99
N VAL A 109 11.54 -3.90 16.49
CA VAL A 109 11.64 -2.70 17.30
C VAL A 109 10.24 -2.27 17.67
N ASP A 110 9.37 -2.06 16.69
CA ASP A 110 8.00 -1.58 16.91
C ASP A 110 7.01 -2.11 15.85
N ILE A 111 5.73 -2.12 16.18
CA ILE A 111 4.63 -2.48 15.27
C ILE A 111 3.50 -1.47 15.49
N ALA A 112 3.04 -0.86 14.40
CA ALA A 112 1.92 0.07 14.44
C ALA A 112 0.89 -0.28 13.35
N PRO A 113 -0.40 -0.01 13.60
CA PRO A 113 -1.35 0.04 12.51
C PRO A 113 -0.92 1.16 11.55
N ILE A 114 -0.94 0.87 10.26
CA ILE A 114 -0.96 1.90 9.22
C ILE A 114 -2.41 2.25 9.05
N ASN A 115 -2.78 3.26 9.79
CA ASN A 115 -3.97 3.98 9.44
C ASN A 115 -3.59 4.87 8.25
N LEU A 116 -4.07 4.52 7.07
CA LEU A 116 -4.13 5.47 5.95
C LEU A 116 -5.09 6.66 6.26
N GLY A 117 -5.44 6.87 7.54
CA GLY A 117 -6.29 7.95 8.02
C GLY A 117 -6.61 7.98 9.51
N GLU A 118 -5.66 7.79 10.45
CA GLU A 118 -5.93 8.07 11.88
C GLU A 118 -4.70 8.74 12.50
N SER A 119 -4.77 9.90 13.14
CA SER A 119 -5.81 10.35 14.07
C SER A 119 -6.68 11.49 13.51
N GLN A 120 -7.89 11.18 13.07
CA GLN A 120 -8.94 12.16 12.89
C GLN A 120 -10.27 11.43 13.01
N ALA A 121 -11.22 12.02 13.74
CA ALA A 121 -12.63 11.65 13.74
C ALA A 121 -13.11 11.37 12.29
N PRO A 122 -14.19 10.57 12.11
CA PRO A 122 -14.73 10.27 10.79
C PRO A 122 -14.73 11.50 9.91
N ILE A 123 -14.12 11.41 8.72
CA ILE A 123 -14.00 12.56 7.85
C ILE A 123 -15.40 12.88 7.34
N ASN A 124 -15.92 14.00 7.80
CA ASN A 124 -17.25 14.45 7.44
C ASN A 124 -17.20 15.12 6.07
N ILE A 125 -17.80 14.50 5.06
CA ILE A 125 -17.84 15.07 3.72
C ILE A 125 -19.26 15.43 3.31
N VAL A 126 -19.38 16.47 2.50
CA VAL A 126 -20.59 16.78 1.75
C VAL A 126 -20.30 16.62 0.28
N VAL A 127 -21.24 16.02 -0.45
CA VAL A 127 -21.10 15.76 -1.89
C VAL A 127 -22.10 16.63 -2.65
N LEU A 128 -21.61 17.41 -3.62
CA LEU A 128 -22.42 18.17 -4.55
C LEU A 128 -22.35 17.57 -5.94
N ASN A 129 -23.50 17.44 -6.60
CA ASN A 129 -23.58 17.08 -8.00
C ASN A 129 -23.28 18.30 -8.88
N GLY A 130 -22.05 18.37 -9.38
CA GLY A 130 -21.59 19.40 -10.32
C GLY A 130 -21.89 19.05 -11.78
N THR A 131 -22.81 18.12 -12.06
CA THR A 131 -23.13 17.67 -13.42
C THR A 131 -24.63 17.67 -13.68
N ALA A 132 -25.02 17.66 -14.96
CA ALA A 132 -26.40 17.40 -15.37
C ALA A 132 -26.84 15.93 -15.22
N THR A 133 -25.91 15.02 -14.89
CA THR A 133 -26.20 13.59 -14.73
C THR A 133 -26.87 13.33 -13.38
N VAL A 134 -28.16 13.00 -13.41
CA VAL A 134 -28.95 12.68 -12.22
C VAL A 134 -28.35 11.46 -11.52
N GLY A 135 -28.13 11.57 -10.21
CA GLY A 135 -27.67 10.47 -9.36
C GLY A 135 -26.15 10.26 -9.31
N LEU A 136 -25.33 11.05 -10.04
CA LEU A 136 -23.87 10.88 -10.02
C LEU A 136 -23.28 11.05 -8.61
N ALA A 137 -23.73 12.07 -7.86
CA ALA A 137 -23.31 12.29 -6.47
C ALA A 137 -23.64 11.10 -5.56
N LYS A 138 -24.83 10.50 -5.72
CA LYS A 138 -25.25 9.32 -4.95
C LYS A 138 -24.42 8.09 -5.28
N THR A 139 -24.14 7.86 -6.57
CA THR A 139 -23.29 6.75 -6.99
C THR A 139 -21.87 6.94 -6.46
N PHE A 140 -21.34 8.16 -6.49
CA PHE A 140 -20.05 8.49 -5.87
C PHE A 140 -20.05 8.18 -4.37
N SER A 141 -21.04 8.68 -3.62
CA SER A 141 -21.18 8.42 -2.19
C SER A 141 -21.23 6.93 -1.87
N ALA A 142 -21.92 6.12 -2.67
CA ALA A 142 -21.95 4.68 -2.50
C ALA A 142 -20.58 4.04 -2.76
N SER A 143 -19.90 4.42 -3.84
CA SER A 143 -18.57 3.91 -4.19
C SER A 143 -17.51 4.30 -3.17
N ILE A 144 -17.49 5.55 -2.71
CA ILE A 144 -16.47 6.03 -1.77
C ILE A 144 -16.64 5.40 -0.39
N LYS A 145 -17.87 5.21 0.09
CA LYS A 145 -18.15 4.48 1.34
C LYS A 145 -17.70 3.01 1.28
N ALA A 146 -17.74 2.40 0.10
CA ALA A 146 -17.26 1.03 -0.09
C ALA A 146 -15.73 0.93 -0.15
N GLN A 147 -15.05 1.97 -0.63
CA GLN A 147 -13.59 1.98 -0.80
C GLN A 147 -12.85 2.57 0.41
N VAL A 148 -13.50 3.45 1.18
CA VAL A 148 -12.90 4.19 2.30
C VAL A 148 -13.80 4.08 3.52
N THR A 149 -13.31 3.36 4.54
CA THR A 149 -14.07 3.04 5.76
C THR A 149 -14.13 4.18 6.77
N ASN A 150 -13.29 5.22 6.65
CA ASN A 150 -13.22 6.36 7.56
C ASN A 150 -13.84 7.66 7.01
N ILE A 151 -14.94 7.55 6.24
CA ILE A 151 -15.68 8.70 5.69
C ILE A 151 -17.14 8.64 6.15
N ASN A 152 -17.64 9.78 6.61
CA ASN A 152 -19.04 10.01 6.91
C ASN A 152 -19.62 11.02 5.91
N VAL A 153 -20.54 10.58 5.05
CA VAL A 153 -21.20 11.49 4.09
C VAL A 153 -22.40 12.14 4.78
N LEU A 154 -22.28 13.45 5.04
CA LEU A 154 -23.28 14.24 5.77
C LEU A 154 -24.45 14.68 4.89
N GLY A 155 -24.24 14.80 3.58
CA GLY A 155 -25.26 15.27 2.66
C GLY A 155 -24.88 15.04 1.19
N GLU A 156 -25.91 14.94 0.36
CA GLU A 156 -25.84 14.83 -1.10
C GLU A 156 -26.80 15.86 -1.70
N GLU A 157 -26.27 16.87 -2.37
CA GLU A 157 -27.09 17.95 -2.95
C GLU A 157 -26.65 18.26 -4.38
N SER A 158 -27.42 19.10 -5.08
CA SER A 158 -27.00 19.64 -6.37
C SER A 158 -26.10 20.86 -6.13
N ALA A 159 -24.99 20.94 -6.87
CA ALA A 159 -24.23 22.19 -6.94
C ALA A 159 -25.07 23.27 -7.65
N LYS A 160 -24.71 24.54 -7.43
CA LYS A 160 -25.37 25.65 -8.13
C LYS A 160 -25.02 25.65 -9.61
N LYS A 161 -23.79 25.26 -9.96
CA LYS A 161 -23.36 25.03 -11.34
C LYS A 161 -23.31 23.54 -11.64
N ASN A 162 -23.63 23.15 -12.88
CA ASN A 162 -23.71 21.74 -13.28
C ASN A 162 -22.85 21.41 -14.52
N ASP A 163 -21.88 22.26 -14.81
CA ASP A 163 -20.96 22.20 -15.95
C ASP A 163 -19.51 21.92 -15.51
N TYR A 164 -19.31 21.37 -14.31
CA TYR A 164 -17.98 21.02 -13.81
C TYR A 164 -17.37 19.89 -14.66
N ALA A 165 -16.43 20.24 -15.53
CA ALA A 165 -15.71 19.26 -16.34
C ALA A 165 -14.82 18.34 -15.48
N LYS A 166 -14.23 18.87 -14.40
CA LYS A 166 -13.42 18.13 -13.43
C LYS A 166 -14.05 18.19 -12.03
N SER A 167 -13.93 17.09 -11.30
CA SER A 167 -14.31 17.02 -9.91
C SER A 167 -13.41 17.91 -9.07
N VAL A 168 -14.00 18.57 -8.07
CA VAL A 168 -13.30 19.52 -7.20
C VAL A 168 -13.43 19.06 -5.76
N VAL A 169 -12.33 19.11 -5.02
CA VAL A 169 -12.29 18.87 -3.57
C VAL A 169 -11.89 20.15 -2.87
N VAL A 170 -12.64 20.54 -1.85
CA VAL A 170 -12.41 21.74 -1.05
C VAL A 170 -12.23 21.33 0.41
N ASP A 171 -11.14 21.76 1.04
CA ASP A 171 -10.96 21.63 2.50
C ASP A 171 -11.74 22.72 3.23
N ILE A 172 -12.92 22.37 3.74
CA ILE A 172 -13.79 23.27 4.48
C ILE A 172 -13.27 23.51 5.90
N SER A 173 -12.61 22.51 6.48
CA SER A 173 -12.00 22.63 7.81
C SER A 173 -10.78 23.56 7.83
N GLY A 174 -10.08 23.68 6.70
CA GLY A 174 -8.78 24.35 6.56
C GLY A 174 -7.64 23.63 7.31
N LYS A 175 -7.88 22.41 7.79
CA LYS A 175 -6.96 21.64 8.63
C LYS A 175 -6.58 20.29 8.02
N LYS A 176 -7.07 19.98 6.81
CA LYS A 176 -6.91 18.68 6.16
C LYS A 176 -6.45 18.81 4.69
N PRO A 177 -5.41 19.60 4.36
CA PRO A 177 -5.01 19.83 2.97
C PRO A 177 -4.44 18.58 2.29
N GLU A 178 -3.70 17.72 3.00
CA GLU A 178 -3.16 16.47 2.46
C GLU A 178 -4.28 15.48 2.13
N LEU A 179 -5.31 15.42 2.98
CA LEU A 179 -6.47 14.58 2.77
C LEU A 179 -7.29 15.05 1.56
N ALA A 180 -7.51 16.36 1.43
CA ALA A 180 -8.17 16.93 0.26
C ALA A 180 -7.42 16.57 -1.02
N LYS A 181 -6.08 16.61 -1.00
CA LYS A 181 -5.24 16.19 -2.13
C LYS A 181 -5.40 14.70 -2.44
N GLN A 182 -5.32 13.82 -1.43
CA GLN A 182 -5.51 12.38 -1.62
C GLN A 182 -6.88 12.05 -2.21
N MET A 183 -7.93 12.72 -1.72
CA MET A 183 -9.29 12.57 -2.26
C MET A 183 -9.35 13.05 -3.71
N ALA A 184 -8.76 14.19 -4.03
CA ALA A 184 -8.70 14.69 -5.41
C ALA A 184 -7.98 13.72 -6.34
N ASP A 185 -6.82 13.20 -5.93
CA ASP A 185 -6.05 12.21 -6.69
C ASP A 185 -6.85 10.92 -6.90
N LEU A 186 -7.55 10.42 -5.87
CA LEU A 186 -8.40 9.23 -5.92
C LEU A 186 -9.53 9.35 -6.96
N ILE A 187 -10.18 10.53 -7.02
CA ILE A 187 -11.33 10.76 -7.92
C ILE A 187 -10.93 11.38 -9.27
N GLY A 188 -9.62 11.54 -9.51
CA GLY A 188 -9.08 12.23 -10.69
C GLY A 188 -9.48 13.71 -10.78
N GLY A 189 -9.82 14.33 -9.65
CA GLY A 189 -10.23 15.72 -9.49
C GLY A 189 -9.07 16.66 -9.19
N VAL A 190 -9.39 17.84 -8.68
CA VAL A 190 -8.43 18.87 -8.26
C VAL A 190 -8.82 19.46 -6.91
N VAL A 191 -7.81 19.87 -6.13
CA VAL A 191 -8.05 20.68 -4.92
C VAL A 191 -8.21 22.13 -5.32
N SER A 192 -9.23 22.80 -4.79
CA SER A 192 -9.48 24.23 -5.00
C SER A 192 -10.05 24.87 -3.74
N VAL A 193 -10.05 26.21 -3.70
CA VAL A 193 -10.95 26.97 -2.84
C VAL A 193 -12.41 26.74 -3.26
N LEU A 194 -13.36 27.06 -2.37
CA LEU A 194 -14.79 26.97 -2.66
C LEU A 194 -15.12 27.77 -3.93
N PRO A 195 -15.64 27.13 -5.00
CA PRO A 195 -15.93 27.83 -6.24
C PRO A 195 -16.97 28.95 -6.09
N GLU A 196 -16.81 30.02 -6.86
CA GLU A 196 -17.67 31.19 -6.77
C GLU A 196 -19.15 30.84 -7.02
N GLY A 197 -20.00 31.25 -6.08
CA GLY A 197 -21.43 31.05 -6.10
C GLY A 197 -21.89 29.74 -5.45
N GLU A 198 -21.00 28.80 -5.17
CA GLU A 198 -21.32 27.59 -4.41
C GLU A 198 -21.47 27.90 -2.92
N VAL A 199 -22.29 27.09 -2.26
CA VAL A 199 -22.49 27.14 -0.81
C VAL A 199 -22.18 25.77 -0.24
N VAL A 200 -21.61 25.74 0.97
CA VAL A 200 -21.48 24.50 1.72
C VAL A 200 -22.83 24.21 2.36
N PRO A 201 -23.50 23.09 2.04
CA PRO A 201 -24.75 22.74 2.68
C PRO A 201 -24.61 22.63 4.20
N MET A 202 -25.56 23.22 4.94
CA MET A 202 -25.57 23.14 6.39
C MET A 202 -26.14 21.79 6.82
N THR A 203 -25.27 20.86 7.18
CA THR A 203 -25.65 19.53 7.69
C THR A 203 -25.79 19.54 9.20
N GLY A 204 -26.81 20.25 9.71
CA GLY A 204 -27.12 20.31 11.14
C GLY A 204 -25.98 20.86 12.01
N THR A 205 -25.65 20.17 13.11
CA THR A 205 -24.57 20.55 14.04
C THR A 205 -23.21 19.95 13.71
N GLN A 206 -23.12 19.15 12.63
CA GLN A 206 -21.92 18.41 12.29
C GLN A 206 -21.00 19.26 11.41
N GLN A 207 -19.74 19.40 11.84
CA GLN A 207 -18.73 20.15 11.10
C GLN A 207 -18.33 19.38 9.84
N VAL A 208 -18.43 20.04 8.69
CA VAL A 208 -17.96 19.52 7.40
C VAL A 208 -16.44 19.69 7.33
N ASP A 209 -15.74 18.61 7.00
CA ASP A 209 -14.31 18.62 6.76
C ASP A 209 -13.99 18.92 5.30
N LEU A 210 -14.59 18.16 4.38
CA LEU A 210 -14.38 18.31 2.94
C LEU A 210 -15.70 18.50 2.19
N LEU A 211 -15.67 19.34 1.16
CA LEU A 211 -16.72 19.43 0.15
C LEU A 211 -16.20 18.79 -1.13
N VAL A 212 -16.95 17.84 -1.70
CA VAL A 212 -16.62 17.20 -2.97
C VAL A 212 -17.68 17.57 -3.99
N ILE A 213 -17.28 18.30 -5.03
CA ILE A 213 -18.14 18.59 -6.18
C ILE A 213 -17.79 17.58 -7.27
N VAL A 214 -18.69 16.66 -7.57
CA VAL A 214 -18.46 15.65 -8.61
C VAL A 214 -18.63 16.29 -9.99
N GLY A 215 -17.62 16.12 -10.84
CA GLY A 215 -17.60 16.61 -12.22
C GLY A 215 -17.70 15.50 -13.25
N ALA A 216 -17.84 15.86 -14.52
CA ALA A 216 -18.05 14.94 -15.63
C ALA A 216 -16.86 13.97 -15.87
N ASN A 217 -15.67 14.29 -15.36
CA ASN A 217 -14.50 13.41 -15.41
C ASN A 217 -14.62 12.16 -14.52
N LEU A 218 -15.57 12.13 -13.58
CA LEU A 218 -15.64 11.09 -12.57
C LEU A 218 -15.91 9.73 -13.21
N LYS A 219 -14.91 8.84 -13.14
CA LYS A 219 -15.04 7.46 -13.58
C LYS A 219 -15.19 6.57 -12.35
N LEU A 220 -16.43 6.24 -12.02
CA LEU A 220 -16.71 5.28 -10.95
C LEU A 220 -16.42 3.88 -11.49
N THR A 221 -15.30 3.27 -11.07
CA THR A 221 -15.13 1.83 -11.19
C THR A 221 -16.20 1.17 -10.32
N GLN A 222 -17.26 0.67 -10.95
CA GLN A 222 -18.28 -0.07 -10.24
C GLN A 222 -17.65 -1.32 -9.62
N VAL A 223 -17.74 -1.45 -8.30
CA VAL A 223 -17.75 -2.78 -7.69
C VAL A 223 -19.06 -3.42 -8.12
N SER A 224 -19.01 -4.22 -9.20
CA SER A 224 -20.06 -5.20 -9.46
C SER A 224 -20.23 -6.02 -8.19
N PRO A 225 -21.44 -6.16 -7.63
CA PRO A 225 -21.69 -7.26 -6.72
C PRO A 225 -21.51 -8.52 -7.56
N THR A 226 -20.48 -9.31 -7.29
CA THR A 226 -20.45 -10.69 -7.74
C THR A 226 -21.38 -11.46 -6.80
N PRO A 227 -22.53 -11.93 -7.30
CA PRO A 227 -22.98 -13.23 -6.90
C PRO A 227 -23.22 -14.07 -8.15
N THR A 228 -22.42 -15.11 -8.34
CA THR A 228 -22.93 -16.46 -8.57
C THR A 228 -21.75 -17.40 -8.35
N VAL A 229 -21.92 -18.25 -7.35
CA VAL A 229 -21.14 -19.48 -7.18
C VAL A 229 -21.40 -20.32 -8.42
N GLU A 230 -20.47 -20.35 -9.37
CA GLU A 230 -20.41 -21.45 -10.32
C GLU A 230 -19.72 -22.62 -9.64
N ILE A 231 -20.59 -23.53 -9.23
CA ILE A 231 -20.33 -24.90 -8.81
C ILE A 231 -19.24 -25.52 -9.68
N ILE A 232 -18.18 -26.00 -9.04
CA ILE A 232 -17.15 -26.85 -9.64
C ILE A 232 -17.83 -28.10 -10.20
N PRO A 233 -17.76 -28.40 -11.51
CA PRO A 233 -17.97 -29.75 -11.98
C PRO A 233 -16.64 -30.51 -11.77
N THR A 234 -16.74 -31.47 -10.89
CA THR A 234 -15.84 -32.58 -10.58
C THR A 234 -14.92 -33.01 -11.74
N LEU A 235 -13.65 -33.26 -11.40
CA LEU A 235 -12.67 -33.99 -12.18
C LEU A 235 -13.26 -35.30 -12.75
N GLU A 236 -13.25 -35.45 -14.07
CA GLU A 236 -13.14 -36.77 -14.72
C GLU A 236 -11.87 -36.81 -15.57
N ILE A 237 -10.97 -37.68 -15.12
CA ILE A 237 -9.80 -38.20 -15.83
C ILE A 237 -10.29 -39.28 -16.80
N SER A 238 -9.73 -39.31 -18.02
CA SER A 238 -9.27 -40.49 -18.81
C SER A 238 -9.51 -40.29 -20.32
N PRO A 239 -8.87 -41.06 -21.21
CA PRO A 239 -7.45 -41.08 -21.52
C PRO A 239 -7.18 -40.70 -23.00
N THR A 240 -5.91 -40.45 -23.32
CA THR A 240 -5.36 -40.46 -24.69
C THR A 240 -5.80 -41.74 -25.43
N PRO A 241 -6.14 -41.69 -26.74
CA PRO A 241 -5.10 -42.04 -27.72
C PRO A 241 -5.20 -41.38 -29.11
N ALA A 242 -4.02 -41.38 -29.76
CA ALA A 242 -3.70 -41.48 -31.20
C ALA A 242 -4.86 -41.40 -32.22
N GLN A 243 -4.77 -40.71 -33.35
CA GLN A 243 -3.64 -40.37 -34.24
C GLN A 243 -3.78 -38.96 -34.80
#